data_AF-A0A1E5P1G4-F1
#
_entry.id   AF-A0A1E5P1G4-F1
#
_cell.length_a   1.000
_cell.length_b   1.000
_cell.length_c   1.000
_cell.angle_alpha   90.00
_cell.angle_beta   90.00
_cell.angle_gamma   90.00
#
_symmetry.space_group_name_H-M   'P 1'
#
loop_
_entity.id
_entity.type
_entity.pdbx_description
1 polymer ?
#
loop_
_entity_poly.entity_id
_entity_poly.type
_entity_poly.pdbx_seq_one_letter_code
_entity_poly.pdbx_strand_id
1 'polypeptide(L)'
;MPGAAPRPSWNLLLTSYGWHNTYTHGDPLLTTRLLALEDPAVRVLSPADPAPLAAVLDDAFTSTGRLNVVISGKHPLPAVPADTLAG
;
A
#
# COMPACT_ATOMS: atom_id res chain seq x y z
N MET A 1 6.99 -28.13 2.83
CA MET A 1 6.51 -29.16 1.88
C MET A 1 6.89 -28.70 0.48
N PRO A 2 7.77 -29.41 -0.23
CA PRO A 2 8.03 -29.12 -1.64
C PRO A 2 6.72 -29.37 -2.43
N GLY A 3 6.28 -28.41 -3.24
CA GLY A 3 5.15 -28.59 -4.17
C GLY A 3 3.80 -27.94 -3.82
N ALA A 4 3.71 -27.15 -2.75
CA ALA A 4 2.50 -26.34 -2.52
C ALA A 4 2.45 -25.17 -3.53
N ALA A 5 1.32 -24.99 -4.22
CA ALA A 5 1.11 -23.84 -5.09
C ALA A 5 1.28 -22.52 -4.28
N PRO A 6 1.85 -21.47 -4.88
CA PRO A 6 1.97 -20.17 -4.23
C PRO A 6 0.61 -19.70 -3.72
N ARG A 7 0.54 -19.30 -2.44
CA ARG A 7 -0.72 -18.77 -1.88
C ARG A 7 -0.95 -17.36 -2.39
N PRO A 8 -2.19 -16.97 -2.71
CA PRO A 8 -2.48 -15.58 -3.06
C PRO A 8 -2.09 -14.66 -1.90
N SER A 9 -1.63 -13.45 -2.23
CA SER A 9 -1.32 -12.43 -1.24
C SER A 9 -2.58 -11.89 -0.56
N TRP A 10 -2.39 -11.36 0.65
CA TRP A 10 -3.37 -10.54 1.34
C TRP A 10 -3.21 -9.08 0.91
N ASN A 11 -4.30 -8.47 0.45
CA ASN A 11 -4.30 -7.09 -0.05
C ASN A 11 -5.23 -6.23 0.83
N LEU A 12 -4.65 -5.27 1.55
CA LEU A 12 -5.36 -4.34 2.42
C LEU A 12 -5.25 -2.92 1.84
N LEU A 13 -6.36 -2.37 1.36
CA LEU A 13 -6.45 -0.99 0.94
C LEU A 13 -6.85 -0.11 2.13
N LEU A 14 -5.89 0.64 2.66
CA LEU A 14 -6.10 1.62 3.71
C LEU A 14 -6.44 2.98 3.08
N THR A 15 -7.72 3.33 3.13
CA THR A 15 -8.20 4.66 2.74
C THR A 15 -8.62 5.48 3.95
N SER A 16 -8.73 6.80 3.79
CA SER A 16 -9.07 7.70 4.90
C SER A 16 -8.11 7.55 6.09
N TYR A 17 -6.80 7.51 5.83
CA TYR A 17 -5.80 7.23 6.85
C TYR A 17 -5.25 8.51 7.49
N GLY A 18 -5.17 8.54 8.82
CA GLY A 18 -4.36 9.44 9.65
C GLY A 18 -4.45 10.94 9.35
N TRP A 19 -3.69 11.39 8.35
CA TRP A 19 -3.41 12.80 8.03
C TRP A 19 -4.64 13.62 7.65
N HIS A 20 -5.77 13.00 7.31
CA HIS A 20 -7.03 13.68 6.97
C HIS A 20 -8.15 13.40 7.99
N ASN A 21 -7.84 12.79 9.15
CA ASN A 21 -8.83 12.42 10.16
C ASN A 21 -8.65 13.18 11.48
N THR A 22 -9.75 13.30 12.22
CA THR A 22 -9.79 13.83 13.59
C THR A 22 -9.20 12.85 14.61
N TYR A 23 -8.91 13.33 15.82
CA TYR A 23 -8.14 12.65 16.89
C TYR A 23 -8.46 11.16 17.13
N THR A 24 -9.72 10.74 17.07
CA THR A 24 -10.14 9.33 17.30
C THR A 24 -9.90 8.40 16.12
N HIS A 25 -9.65 8.93 14.92
CA HIS A 25 -9.38 8.18 13.68
C HIS A 25 -8.02 8.55 13.06
N GLY A 26 -7.19 9.29 13.81
CA GLY A 26 -5.91 9.82 13.36
C GLY A 26 -4.72 8.90 13.59
N ASP A 27 -4.92 7.71 14.18
CA ASP A 27 -3.83 6.79 14.53
C ASP A 27 -3.25 6.07 13.28
N PRO A 28 -2.01 6.39 12.86
CA PRO A 28 -1.36 5.73 11.73
C PRO A 28 -0.44 4.57 12.17
N LEU A 29 -0.61 4.00 13.36
CA LEU A 29 0.33 3.02 13.92
C LEU A 29 0.26 1.63 13.30
N LEU A 30 -0.79 1.30 12.52
CA LEU A 30 -0.88 -0.01 11.86
C LEU A 30 0.36 -0.27 10.98
N THR A 31 0.74 0.72 10.16
CA THR A 31 1.90 0.63 9.28
C THR A 31 3.21 0.47 10.06
N THR A 32 3.39 1.28 11.11
CA THR A 32 4.57 1.21 11.99
C THR A 32 4.70 -0.16 12.64
N ARG A 33 3.59 -0.73 13.15
CA ARG A 33 3.58 -2.05 13.77
C ARG A 33 3.89 -3.17 12.79
N LEU A 34 3.38 -3.07 11.56
CA LEU A 34 3.67 -4.05 10.52
C LEU A 34 5.14 -4.01 10.06
N LEU A 35 5.72 -2.81 9.92
CA LEU A 35 7.13 -2.66 9.58
C LEU A 35 8.05 -3.16 10.70
N ALA A 36 7.65 -3.00 11.96
CA ALA A 36 8.40 -3.50 13.12
C ALA A 36 8.46 -5.04 13.20
N LEU A 37 7.67 -5.76 12.40
CA LEU A 37 7.79 -7.23 12.29
C LEU A 37 9.06 -7.64 11.52
N GLU A 38 9.65 -6.74 10.74
CA GLU A 38 10.80 -7.00 9.85
C GLU A 38 10.58 -8.21 8.91
N ASP A 39 9.32 -8.55 8.65
CA ASP A 39 8.96 -9.66 7.78
C ASP A 39 9.06 -9.23 6.31
N PRO A 40 9.93 -9.85 5.49
CA PRO A 40 10.06 -9.50 4.07
C PRO A 40 8.79 -9.77 3.24
N ALA A 41 7.82 -10.53 3.77
CA ALA A 41 6.52 -10.72 3.13
C ALA A 41 5.62 -9.48 3.25
N VAL A 42 5.89 -8.56 4.17
CA VAL A 42 5.11 -7.34 4.39
C VAL A 42 5.58 -6.22 3.46
N ARG A 43 4.65 -5.65 2.71
CA ARG A 43 4.87 -4.53 1.80
C ARG A 43 3.93 -3.40 2.14
N VAL A 44 4.49 -2.25 2.50
CA VAL A 44 3.74 -1.01 2.73
C VAL A 44 3.96 -0.10 1.53
N LEU A 45 2.90 0.22 0.81
CA LEU A 45 2.94 0.97 -0.45
C LEU A 45 2.07 2.22 -0.30
N SER A 46 2.65 3.39 -0.54
CA SER A 46 1.97 4.68 -0.42
C SER A 46 2.07 5.48 -1.74
N PRO A 47 1.33 5.09 -2.79
CA PRO A 47 1.32 5.81 -4.06
C PRO A 47 0.81 7.25 -3.89
N ALA A 48 1.47 8.20 -4.56
CA ALA A 48 1.19 9.63 -4.42
C ALA A 48 -0.07 10.08 -5.19
N ASP A 49 -0.39 9.41 -6.30
CA ASP A 49 -1.45 9.78 -7.23
C ASP A 49 -2.04 8.55 -7.98
N PRO A 50 -3.11 8.71 -8.79
CA PRO A 50 -3.87 7.58 -9.32
C PRO A 50 -3.10 6.64 -10.27
N ALA A 51 -2.13 7.14 -11.04
CA ALA A 51 -1.41 6.32 -12.01
C ALA A 51 -0.46 5.29 -11.33
N PRO A 52 0.45 5.69 -10.41
CA PRO A 52 1.16 4.77 -9.53
C PRO A 52 0.26 3.90 -8.67
N LEU A 53 -0.91 4.39 -8.23
CA LEU A 53 -1.88 3.55 -7.51
C LEU A 53 -2.37 2.39 -8.37
N ALA A 54 -2.72 2.64 -9.64
CA ALA A 54 -3.13 1.58 -10.56
C ALA A 54 -2.02 0.53 -10.77
N ALA A 55 -0.77 0.99 -10.94
CA ALA A 55 0.37 0.09 -11.07
C ALA A 55 0.62 -0.75 -9.80
N VAL A 56 0.52 -0.14 -8.62
CA VAL A 56 0.64 -0.83 -7.33
C VAL A 56 -0.46 -1.88 -7.14
N LEU A 57 -1.69 -1.58 -7.55
CA LEU A 57 -2.80 -2.53 -7.45
C LEU A 57 -2.62 -3.72 -8.41
N ASP A 58 -2.15 -3.49 -9.63
CA ASP A 58 -1.87 -4.55 -10.61
C ASP A 58 -0.80 -5.54 -10.09
N ASP A 59 0.29 -5.00 -9.54
CA ASP A 59 1.32 -5.81 -8.88
C ASP A 59 0.79 -6.54 -7.64
N ALA A 60 0.00 -5.87 -6.79
CA ALA A 60 -0.55 -6.48 -5.59
C ALA A 60 -1.50 -7.65 -5.91
N PHE A 61 -2.32 -7.54 -6.96
CA PHE A 61 -3.25 -8.59 -7.39
C PHE A 61 -2.59 -9.80 -8.04
N THR A 62 -1.41 -9.62 -8.64
CA THR A 62 -0.63 -10.72 -9.22
C THR A 62 0.38 -11.34 -8.25
N SER A 63 0.63 -10.70 -7.10
CA SER A 63 1.57 -11.19 -6.09
C SER A 63 1.07 -12.42 -5.32
N THR A 64 2.03 -13.20 -4.80
CA THR A 64 1.77 -14.40 -3.99
C THR A 64 2.59 -14.38 -2.70
N GLY A 65 2.01 -14.86 -1.59
CA GLY A 65 2.70 -15.02 -0.32
C GLY A 65 3.10 -13.71 0.35
N ARG A 66 2.45 -12.58 0.01
CA ARG A 66 2.71 -11.26 0.59
C ARG A 66 1.53 -10.75 1.40
N LEU A 67 1.81 -9.80 2.29
CA LEU A 67 0.84 -8.86 2.83
C LEU A 67 1.12 -7.50 2.19
N ASN A 68 0.26 -7.08 1.25
CA ASN A 68 0.34 -5.76 0.63
C ASN A 68 -0.62 -4.80 1.35
N VAL A 69 -0.06 -3.79 2.01
CA VAL A 69 -0.80 -2.67 2.60
C VAL A 69 -0.66 -1.47 1.68
N VAL A 70 -1.72 -1.14 0.97
CA VAL A 70 -1.77 -0.01 0.03
C VAL A 70 -2.47 1.15 0.71
N ILE A 71 -1.79 2.27 0.89
CA ILE A 71 -2.33 3.48 1.51
C ILE A 71 -2.73 4.45 0.39
N SER A 72 -4.01 4.82 0.31
CA SER A 72 -4.46 5.81 -0.67
C SER A 72 -5.45 6.81 -0.08
N GLY A 73 -5.35 8.07 -0.49
CA GLY A 73 -6.36 9.08 -0.18
C GLY A 73 -7.68 8.82 -0.93
N LYS A 74 -8.78 9.34 -0.39
CA LYS A 74 -10.09 9.41 -1.09
C LYS A 74 -10.38 10.78 -1.69
N HIS A 75 -9.55 11.76 -1.38
CA HIS A 75 -9.73 13.15 -1.79
C HIS A 75 -8.92 13.41 -3.06
N PRO A 76 -9.40 14.31 -3.94
CA PRO A 76 -8.63 14.72 -5.10
C PRO A 76 -7.29 15.30 -4.65
N LEU A 77 -6.21 14.74 -5.18
CA LEU A 77 -4.87 15.29 -5.05
C LEU A 77 -4.40 15.70 -6.46
N PRO A 78 -3.56 16.74 -6.57
CA PRO A 78 -2.90 17.04 -7.83
C PRO A 78 -2.14 15.80 -8.31
N ALA A 79 -2.30 15.47 -9.59
CA ALA A 79 -1.45 14.44 -10.20
C ALA A 79 0.01 14.91 -10.16
N VAL A 80 0.94 13.99 -9.92
CA VAL A 80 2.36 14.31 -10.00
C VAL A 80 2.70 14.50 -11.48
N PRO A 81 3.34 15.62 -11.87
CA PRO A 81 3.74 15.84 -13.25
C PRO A 81 4.64 14.70 -13.76
N ALA A 82 4.34 14.15 -14.94
CA ALA A 82 5.02 12.96 -15.48
C ALA A 82 6.53 13.18 -15.74
N ASP A 83 6.94 14.42 -15.95
CA ASP A 83 8.33 14.86 -16.10
C ASP A 83 9.15 14.76 -14.80
N THR A 84 8.51 14.62 -13.64
CA THR A 84 9.18 14.47 -12.34
C THR A 84 9.94 13.14 -12.21
N LEU A 85 9.55 12.11 -12.98
CA LEU A 85 10.15 10.76 -12.92
C LEU A 85 11.27 10.53 -13.95
N ALA A 86 11.58 11.51 -14.79
CA ALA A 86 12.54 11.40 -15.90
C ALA A 86 13.97 11.87 -15.54
N GLY A 87 14.30 11.99 -14.25
CA GLY A 87 15.61 12.41 -13.76
C GLY A 87 16.63 11.28 -13.65
#